data_AF-A0A8H7DHT8-F1
#
_entry.id   AF-A0A8H7DHT8-F1
#
_cell.length_a   1.000
_cell.length_b   1.000
_cell.length_c   1.000
_cell.angle_alpha   90.00
_cell.angle_beta   90.00
_cell.angle_gamma   90.00
#
_symmetry.space_group_name_H-M   'P 1'
#
loop_
_entity.id
_entity.type
_entity.pdbx_description
1 polymer ?
#
loop_
_entity_poly.entity_id
_entity_poly.type
_entity_poly.pdbx_seq_one_letter_code
_entity_poly.pdbx_strand_id
1 'polypeptide(L)'
;MFTQRSIPHSRMQLTAFFALALVSVAAAAPTQLTGRATQNVYTIHPNGDTTKCVGVLGGAFVVGAAADIFDCNGSATQKWYFTSGPRMTNPADGSEWALDVAPLGEANRELVNGVKVVLNKSEDGGEDGSPYQSWGGPSAPSAPKIELSISQPANGVMCLDLTDGIKANRNPLQIWQCVAGNTNQIWTYTVVGQITI
;
A
#
# COMPACT_ATOMS: atom_id res chain seq x y z
N MET A 1 -51.28 58.35 -23.66
CA MET A 1 -52.71 58.24 -23.32
C MET A 1 -52.80 57.17 -22.24
N PHE A 2 -52.78 57.57 -20.97
CA PHE A 2 -52.85 56.66 -19.82
C PHE A 2 -54.31 56.38 -19.49
N THR A 3 -54.70 55.11 -19.43
CA THR A 3 -55.96 54.68 -18.81
C THR A 3 -55.67 53.51 -17.88
N GLN A 4 -55.79 53.82 -16.60
CA GLN A 4 -55.65 52.93 -15.45
C GLN A 4 -56.85 51.98 -15.40
N ARG A 5 -56.63 50.67 -15.22
CA ARG A 5 -57.68 49.73 -14.79
C ARG A 5 -57.18 48.95 -13.58
N SER A 6 -57.80 49.24 -12.44
CA SER A 6 -57.74 48.48 -11.20
C SER A 6 -58.61 47.22 -11.31
N ILE A 7 -58.16 46.09 -10.75
CA ILE A 7 -58.98 44.90 -10.51
C ILE A 7 -58.91 44.55 -9.01
N PRO A 8 -60.06 44.33 -8.34
CA PRO A 8 -60.17 44.13 -6.90
C PRO A 8 -59.85 42.70 -6.43
N HIS A 9 -59.63 42.61 -5.12
CA HIS A 9 -59.12 41.45 -4.38
C HIS A 9 -60.18 40.37 -4.14
N SER A 10 -59.79 39.09 -4.22
CA SER A 10 -60.58 37.96 -3.72
C SER A 10 -59.85 37.31 -2.53
N ARG A 11 -60.54 37.23 -1.39
CA ARG A 11 -60.06 36.63 -0.14
C ARG A 11 -60.22 35.12 -0.21
N MET A 12 -59.13 34.39 -0.47
CA MET A 12 -59.10 32.93 -0.35
C MET A 12 -58.76 32.56 1.09
N GLN A 13 -59.71 31.96 1.80
CA GLN A 13 -59.51 31.45 3.17
C GLN A 13 -58.55 30.26 3.14
N LEU A 14 -57.45 30.36 3.89
CA LEU A 14 -56.48 29.27 4.06
C LEU A 14 -57.00 28.31 5.16
N THR A 15 -57.39 27.10 4.78
CA THR A 15 -57.61 25.99 5.72
C THR A 15 -56.25 25.35 6.03
N ALA A 16 -55.76 25.55 7.26
CA ALA A 16 -54.52 24.94 7.73
C ALA A 16 -54.75 23.48 8.10
N PHE A 17 -54.26 22.54 7.29
CA PHE A 17 -54.10 21.14 7.68
C PHE A 17 -52.80 20.97 8.46
N PHE A 18 -52.90 20.83 9.79
CA PHE A 18 -51.75 20.44 10.63
C PHE A 18 -51.51 18.93 10.47
N ALA A 19 -50.58 18.55 9.58
CA ALA A 19 -50.04 17.20 9.55
C ALA A 19 -49.03 17.04 10.69
N LEU A 20 -49.34 16.17 11.65
CA LEU A 20 -48.44 15.82 12.75
C LEU A 20 -47.30 14.95 12.18
N ALA A 21 -46.14 15.56 11.92
CA ALA A 21 -44.96 14.81 11.50
C ALA A 21 -44.40 14.03 12.69
N LEU A 22 -44.50 12.70 12.64
CA LEU A 22 -43.76 11.79 13.51
C LEU A 22 -42.26 11.96 13.22
N VAL A 23 -41.54 12.59 14.14
CA VAL A 23 -40.08 12.61 14.11
C VAL A 23 -39.60 11.24 14.59
N SER A 24 -39.31 10.34 13.65
CA SER A 24 -38.59 9.11 13.94
C SER A 24 -37.18 9.47 14.39
N VAL A 25 -36.89 9.30 15.68
CA VAL A 25 -35.51 9.28 16.17
C VAL A 25 -34.89 8.00 15.64
N ALA A 26 -34.16 8.08 14.53
CA ALA A 26 -33.30 6.99 14.12
C ALA A 26 -32.26 6.81 15.25
N ALA A 27 -32.30 5.67 15.93
CA ALA A 27 -31.25 5.27 16.85
C ALA A 27 -29.95 5.17 16.05
N ALA A 28 -28.97 6.02 16.36
CA ALA A 28 -27.63 5.86 15.81
C ALA A 28 -27.09 4.50 16.30
N ALA A 29 -26.83 3.58 15.37
CA ALA A 29 -26.08 2.37 15.68
C ALA A 29 -24.72 2.77 16.28
N PRO A 30 -24.21 2.05 17.29
CA PRO A 30 -22.89 2.36 17.85
C PRO A 30 -21.86 2.30 16.72
N THR A 31 -21.17 3.41 16.50
CA THR A 31 -19.98 3.46 15.65
C THR A 31 -18.94 2.57 16.30
N GLN A 32 -18.81 1.34 15.81
CA GLN A 32 -17.82 0.42 16.33
C GLN A 32 -16.44 1.00 15.97
N LEU A 33 -15.77 1.61 16.94
CA LEU A 33 -14.34 1.87 16.88
C LEU A 33 -13.69 0.49 16.69
N THR A 34 -13.28 0.19 15.46
CA THR A 34 -12.63 -1.06 15.12
C THR A 34 -11.40 -1.22 16.02
N GLY A 35 -11.34 -2.31 16.77
CA GLY A 35 -10.19 -2.63 17.60
C GLY A 35 -8.90 -2.65 16.78
N ARG A 36 -7.83 -2.10 17.38
CA ARG A 36 -6.47 -2.06 16.82
C ARG A 36 -6.07 -3.46 16.33
N ALA A 37 -5.74 -3.61 15.05
CA ALA A 37 -5.45 -4.91 14.45
C ALA A 37 -4.00 -5.30 14.75
N THR A 38 -3.75 -6.55 15.17
CA THR A 38 -2.38 -7.03 15.39
C THR A 38 -1.82 -7.63 14.11
N GLN A 39 -0.63 -7.18 13.69
CA GLN A 39 0.09 -7.67 12.52
C GLN A 39 1.42 -8.31 12.91
N ASN A 40 1.80 -9.37 12.20
CA ASN A 40 3.12 -9.97 12.35
C ASN A 40 4.18 -9.10 11.67
N VAL A 41 5.37 -9.06 12.26
CA VAL A 41 6.57 -8.44 11.71
C VAL A 41 7.52 -9.53 11.25
N TYR A 42 8.10 -9.34 10.08
CA TYR A 42 8.92 -10.31 9.37
C TYR A 42 10.32 -9.77 9.08
N THR A 43 11.30 -10.67 9.05
CA THR A 43 12.50 -10.52 8.22
C THR A 43 12.29 -11.32 6.94
N ILE A 44 12.78 -10.80 5.81
CA ILE A 44 12.61 -11.42 4.48
C ILE A 44 13.97 -11.83 3.96
N HIS A 45 14.09 -13.06 3.46
CA HIS A 45 15.33 -13.74 3.14
C HIS A 45 15.35 -14.17 1.66
N PRO A 46 16.43 -13.90 0.90
CA PRO A 46 16.55 -14.34 -0.48
C PRO A 46 16.76 -15.85 -0.55
N ASN A 47 15.84 -16.56 -1.18
CA ASN A 47 15.92 -17.99 -1.50
C ASN A 47 16.35 -18.86 -0.29
N GLY A 48 15.71 -18.69 0.86
CA GLY A 48 15.98 -19.48 2.07
C GLY A 48 17.24 -19.10 2.85
N ASP A 49 18.00 -18.10 2.39
CA ASP A 49 19.24 -17.68 3.05
C ASP A 49 18.97 -16.80 4.27
N THR A 50 18.82 -17.44 5.43
CA THR A 50 18.50 -16.78 6.70
C THR A 50 19.61 -15.87 7.22
N THR A 51 20.79 -15.83 6.58
CA THR A 51 21.87 -14.90 6.92
C THR A 51 21.71 -13.54 6.24
N LYS A 52 20.86 -13.44 5.21
CA LYS A 52 20.60 -12.21 4.46
C LYS A 52 19.17 -11.74 4.67
N CYS A 53 19.00 -10.44 4.83
CA CYS A 53 17.73 -9.80 5.11
C CYS A 53 17.49 -8.66 4.11
N VAL A 54 16.27 -8.55 3.59
CA VAL A 54 15.82 -7.34 2.88
C VAL A 54 15.85 -6.17 3.85
N GLY A 55 16.53 -5.11 3.45
CA GLY A 55 16.79 -3.94 4.28
C GLY A 55 16.55 -2.62 3.56
N VAL A 56 16.71 -1.55 4.32
CA VAL A 56 16.80 -0.18 3.80
C VAL A 56 18.27 0.16 3.61
N LEU A 57 18.67 0.48 2.39
CA LEU A 57 20.05 0.77 2.04
C LEU A 57 20.61 1.91 2.90
N GLY A 58 21.66 1.60 3.67
CA GLY A 58 22.30 2.55 4.58
C GLY A 58 21.42 3.04 5.73
N GLY A 59 20.23 2.46 5.94
CA GLY A 59 19.26 2.93 6.93
C GLY A 59 18.67 4.30 6.62
N ALA A 60 18.65 4.69 5.34
CA ALA A 60 18.12 5.98 4.91
C ALA A 60 16.58 5.93 4.77
N PHE A 61 15.87 6.53 5.72
CA PHE A 61 14.41 6.69 5.69
C PHE A 61 14.04 8.00 4.98
N VAL A 62 14.23 8.02 3.66
CA VAL A 62 13.88 9.12 2.77
C VAL A 62 13.24 8.57 1.51
N VAL A 63 12.39 9.37 0.85
CA VAL A 63 11.79 9.00 -0.44
C VAL A 63 12.90 8.69 -1.46
N GLY A 64 12.80 7.52 -2.10
CA GLY A 64 13.76 7.05 -3.08
C GLY A 64 14.98 6.32 -2.53
N ALA A 65 15.11 6.16 -1.21
CA ALA A 65 16.13 5.27 -0.66
C ALA A 65 15.92 3.85 -1.19
N ALA A 66 16.98 3.19 -1.66
CA ALA A 66 16.85 1.85 -2.21
C ALA A 66 16.53 0.81 -1.13
N ALA A 67 15.76 -0.20 -1.50
CA ALA A 67 15.75 -1.46 -0.78
C ALA A 67 16.96 -2.28 -1.22
N ASP A 68 17.63 -2.94 -0.27
CA ASP A 68 18.78 -3.79 -0.52
C ASP A 68 18.65 -5.13 0.19
N ILE A 69 19.68 -5.97 0.05
CA ILE A 69 19.95 -7.03 1.01
C ILE A 69 21.21 -6.71 1.81
N PHE A 70 21.19 -7.10 3.07
CA PHE A 70 22.34 -6.98 3.96
C PHE A 70 22.38 -8.19 4.90
N ASP A 71 23.55 -8.46 5.50
CA ASP A 71 23.63 -9.43 6.59
C ASP A 71 22.57 -9.13 7.65
N CYS A 72 21.82 -10.15 8.07
CA CYS A 72 20.82 -9.98 9.11
C CYS A 72 21.51 -9.52 10.40
N ASN A 73 21.13 -8.35 10.89
CA ASN A 73 21.76 -7.70 12.05
C ASN A 73 20.74 -7.27 13.12
N GLY A 74 19.46 -7.62 12.93
CA GLY A 74 18.37 -7.34 13.88
C GLY A 74 17.93 -5.88 13.92
N SER A 75 18.51 -5.02 13.08
CA SER A 75 18.13 -3.61 13.00
C SER A 75 16.69 -3.44 12.51
N ALA A 76 16.10 -2.29 12.84
CA ALA A 76 14.74 -1.98 12.44
C ALA A 76 14.59 -1.84 10.91
N THR A 77 15.66 -1.53 10.19
CA THR A 77 15.67 -1.43 8.71
C THR A 77 15.37 -2.76 8.02
N GLN A 78 15.49 -3.88 8.73
CA GLN A 78 15.27 -5.23 8.21
C GLN A 78 13.91 -5.83 8.61
N LYS A 79 13.02 -5.03 9.20
CA LYS A 79 11.73 -5.46 9.72
C LYS A 79 10.60 -4.94 8.84
N TRP A 80 9.70 -5.82 8.44
CA TRP A 80 8.62 -5.52 7.51
C TRP A 80 7.31 -6.15 8.00
N TYR A 81 6.18 -5.49 7.80
CA TYR A 81 4.86 -6.08 8.01
C TYR A 81 3.97 -5.82 6.80
N PHE A 82 2.94 -6.63 6.65
CA PHE A 82 1.91 -6.43 5.63
C PHE A 82 0.70 -5.71 6.26
N THR A 83 0.23 -4.62 5.65
CA THR A 83 -0.96 -3.89 6.12
C THR A 83 -2.25 -4.56 5.63
N SER A 84 -3.42 -3.99 5.93
CA SER A 84 -4.72 -4.48 5.44
C SER A 84 -4.92 -4.30 3.92
N GLY A 85 -4.04 -3.53 3.26
CA GLY A 85 -3.82 -3.59 1.81
C GLY A 85 -2.56 -4.41 1.49
N PRO A 86 -2.35 -4.84 0.24
CA PRO A 86 -1.13 -5.54 -0.16
C PRO A 86 0.05 -4.55 -0.09
N ARG A 87 0.54 -4.14 1.07
CA ARG A 87 1.69 -3.24 1.19
C ARG A 87 2.68 -3.79 2.19
N MET A 88 3.95 -3.67 1.85
CA MET A 88 5.05 -4.08 2.70
C MET A 88 5.66 -2.86 3.35
N THR A 89 5.47 -2.70 4.66
CA THR A 89 5.81 -1.48 5.39
C THR A 89 6.90 -1.75 6.42
N ASN A 90 7.85 -0.81 6.53
CA ASN A 90 8.87 -0.81 7.57
C ASN A 90 8.44 0.09 8.75
N PRO A 91 8.40 -0.42 10.00
CA PRO A 91 7.93 0.33 11.17
C PRO A 91 9.02 1.14 11.90
N ALA A 92 10.27 1.18 11.40
CA ALA A 92 11.46 1.53 12.19
C ALA A 92 11.46 2.90 12.86
N ASP A 93 10.83 3.91 12.27
CA ASP A 93 10.84 5.30 12.75
C ASP A 93 9.43 5.84 13.07
N GLY A 94 8.41 4.97 13.01
CA GLY A 94 7.01 5.34 13.18
C GLY A 94 6.37 6.05 11.98
N SER A 95 7.10 6.27 10.89
CA SER A 95 6.60 6.98 9.68
C SER A 95 6.00 6.05 8.62
N GLU A 96 5.88 4.73 8.92
CA GLU A 96 5.30 3.71 8.04
C GLU A 96 5.84 3.78 6.59
N TRP A 97 7.13 3.50 6.40
CA TRP A 97 7.75 3.53 5.06
C TRP A 97 7.32 2.33 4.23
N ALA A 98 6.70 2.57 3.09
CA ALA A 98 6.27 1.51 2.17
C ALA A 98 7.40 1.16 1.21
N LEU A 99 7.55 -0.14 0.93
CA LEU A 99 8.28 -0.61 -0.24
C LEU A 99 7.54 -0.13 -1.49
N ASP A 100 8.26 0.48 -2.40
CA ASP A 100 7.73 1.10 -3.61
C ASP A 100 8.60 0.67 -4.81
N VAL A 101 8.06 0.73 -6.01
CA VAL A 101 8.85 0.66 -7.24
C VAL A 101 9.20 2.10 -7.60
N ALA A 102 10.44 2.39 -7.96
CA ALA A 102 10.81 3.74 -8.37
C ALA A 102 10.09 4.13 -9.69
N PRO A 103 9.31 5.23 -9.69
CA PRO A 103 9.44 6.20 -10.77
C PRO A 103 9.53 7.60 -10.18
N LEU A 104 10.74 8.06 -9.89
CA LEU A 104 10.92 9.39 -9.31
C LEU A 104 11.01 10.42 -10.44
N GLY A 105 9.86 10.60 -11.08
CA GLY A 105 9.52 11.57 -12.12
C GLY A 105 9.57 11.00 -13.54
N GLU A 106 8.42 10.60 -14.13
CA GLU A 106 8.13 10.72 -15.58
C GLU A 106 6.75 10.19 -16.01
N ALA A 107 6.28 10.68 -17.18
CA ALA A 107 4.89 10.72 -17.64
C ALA A 107 4.24 9.38 -18.04
N ASN A 108 5.00 8.29 -18.20
CA ASN A 108 4.48 7.06 -18.84
C ASN A 108 4.40 5.83 -17.93
N ARG A 109 4.91 5.89 -16.68
CA ARG A 109 4.49 4.99 -15.59
C ARG A 109 4.52 3.47 -15.92
N GLU A 110 5.40 3.03 -16.82
CA GLU A 110 5.52 1.63 -17.28
C GLU A 110 6.41 0.78 -16.38
N LEU A 111 5.98 -0.44 -16.08
CA LEU A 111 6.71 -1.44 -15.31
C LEU A 111 7.60 -2.26 -16.23
N VAL A 112 8.91 -1.99 -16.21
CA VAL A 112 9.90 -2.73 -17.00
C VAL A 112 10.90 -3.46 -16.11
N ASN A 113 11.55 -4.48 -16.66
CA ASN A 113 12.60 -5.24 -15.97
C ASN A 113 13.75 -4.33 -15.54
N GLY A 114 14.23 -4.51 -14.31
CA GLY A 114 15.38 -3.81 -13.76
C GLY A 114 15.08 -2.51 -13.02
N VAL A 115 13.82 -2.06 -13.00
CA VAL A 115 13.41 -0.89 -12.20
C VAL A 115 13.68 -1.17 -10.73
N LYS A 116 14.31 -0.21 -10.05
CA LYS A 116 14.73 -0.38 -8.66
C LYS A 116 13.57 -0.29 -7.69
N VAL A 117 13.66 -1.09 -6.64
CA VAL A 117 12.75 -1.07 -5.51
C VAL A 117 13.31 -0.09 -4.48
N VAL A 118 12.45 0.82 -4.03
CA VAL A 118 12.79 1.96 -3.18
C VAL A 118 11.82 2.07 -2.01
N LEU A 119 12.05 3.05 -1.16
CA LEU A 119 11.15 3.46 -0.11
C LEU A 119 10.39 4.71 -0.56
N ASN A 120 9.14 4.77 -0.16
CA ASN A 120 8.34 5.98 -0.25
C ASN A 120 7.41 6.06 0.97
N LYS A 121 6.80 7.23 1.19
CA LYS A 121 5.79 7.37 2.24
C LYS A 121 4.62 6.43 1.93
N SER A 122 4.13 5.70 2.93
CA SER A 122 2.91 4.91 2.75
C SER A 122 1.75 5.85 2.42
N GLU A 123 1.13 5.65 1.27
CA GLU A 123 -0.04 6.41 0.82
C GLU A 123 -1.25 5.49 0.92
N ASP A 124 -2.30 5.88 1.65
CA ASP A 124 -3.41 4.99 2.05
C ASP A 124 -4.28 4.43 0.91
N GLY A 125 -3.94 4.63 -0.37
CA GLY A 125 -4.70 4.02 -1.47
C GLY A 125 -5.93 4.81 -1.84
N GLY A 126 -5.94 6.12 -1.60
CA GLY A 126 -6.92 7.03 -2.18
C GLY A 126 -6.89 6.99 -3.71
N GLU A 127 -7.71 7.80 -4.38
CA GLU A 127 -7.72 7.92 -5.85
C GLU A 127 -6.34 8.32 -6.45
N ASP A 128 -5.38 8.67 -5.59
CA ASP A 128 -3.97 9.00 -5.82
C ASP A 128 -2.96 7.91 -5.38
N GLY A 129 -3.39 6.88 -4.66
CA GLY A 129 -2.49 5.91 -4.04
C GLY A 129 -1.62 5.18 -5.06
N SER A 130 -0.31 5.31 -4.92
CA SER A 130 0.64 4.73 -5.86
C SER A 130 0.45 3.20 -6.00
N PRO A 131 -0.02 2.67 -7.15
CA PRO A 131 -0.13 1.22 -7.36
C PRO A 131 1.20 0.48 -7.19
N TYR A 132 2.33 1.20 -7.23
CA TYR A 132 3.68 0.70 -7.09
C TYR A 132 4.07 0.30 -5.67
N GLN A 133 3.26 0.66 -4.67
CA GLN A 133 3.41 0.20 -3.28
C GLN A 133 2.63 -1.08 -3.00
N SER A 134 1.91 -1.60 -4.00
CA SER A 134 1.05 -2.76 -3.81
C SER A 134 1.83 -4.07 -4.02
N TRP A 135 2.27 -4.72 -2.95
CA TRP A 135 2.99 -5.99 -2.92
C TRP A 135 2.15 -7.09 -2.29
N GLY A 136 1.96 -8.18 -3.03
CA GLY A 136 1.38 -9.41 -2.51
C GLY A 136 2.32 -10.03 -1.48
N GLY A 137 1.74 -10.64 -0.44
CA GLY A 137 2.51 -11.52 0.44
C GLY A 137 3.08 -12.71 -0.36
N PRO A 138 4.05 -13.46 0.21
CA PRO A 138 4.72 -14.53 -0.49
C PRO A 138 3.72 -15.56 -1.05
N SER A 139 3.56 -15.61 -2.37
CA SER A 139 2.56 -16.43 -3.05
C SER A 139 3.03 -17.89 -3.06
N ALA A 140 2.21 -18.79 -2.52
CA ALA A 140 2.37 -20.25 -2.46
C ALA A 140 3.57 -20.82 -1.63
N PRO A 141 3.35 -21.90 -0.83
CA PRO A 141 4.41 -22.51 -0.01
C PRO A 141 5.60 -23.10 -0.80
N SER A 142 5.41 -23.43 -2.07
CA SER A 142 6.40 -24.14 -2.90
C SER A 142 7.33 -23.23 -3.68
N ALA A 143 6.97 -21.95 -3.87
CA ALA A 143 7.79 -20.96 -4.56
C ALA A 143 7.37 -19.55 -4.09
N PRO A 144 7.67 -19.19 -2.84
CA PRO A 144 7.15 -17.98 -2.21
C PRO A 144 7.69 -16.73 -2.92
N LYS A 145 6.91 -16.16 -3.83
CA LYS A 145 7.27 -14.93 -4.56
C LYS A 145 6.60 -13.73 -3.92
N ILE A 146 7.30 -12.61 -3.85
CA ILE A 146 6.69 -11.32 -3.51
C ILE A 146 6.33 -10.64 -4.83
N GLU A 147 5.06 -10.75 -5.21
CA GLU A 147 4.53 -10.24 -6.47
C GLU A 147 4.06 -8.80 -6.31
N LEU A 148 4.37 -7.94 -7.27
CA LEU A 148 3.73 -6.65 -7.37
C LEU A 148 2.26 -6.88 -7.78
N SER A 149 1.33 -6.42 -6.95
CA SER A 149 -0.11 -6.62 -7.13
C SER A 149 -0.70 -5.81 -8.28
N ILE A 150 0.04 -4.84 -8.84
CA ILE A 150 -0.29 -4.24 -10.13
C ILE A 150 0.37 -5.04 -11.26
N SER A 151 -0.45 -5.55 -12.17
CA SER A 151 -0.01 -6.10 -13.45
C SER A 151 -0.33 -5.12 -14.58
N GLN A 152 0.63 -4.87 -15.47
CA GLN A 152 0.38 -4.13 -16.71
C GLN A 152 0.24 -5.10 -17.90
N PRO A 153 -0.73 -4.90 -18.82
CA PRO A 153 -1.00 -5.85 -19.90
C PRO A 153 0.22 -6.13 -20.79
N ALA A 154 1.10 -5.15 -20.97
CA ALA A 154 2.28 -5.27 -21.83
C ALA A 154 3.37 -6.16 -21.23
N ASN A 155 3.54 -6.13 -19.90
CA ASN A 155 4.70 -6.71 -19.23
C ASN A 155 4.35 -7.83 -18.24
N GLY A 156 3.07 -8.11 -17.99
CA GLY A 156 2.64 -9.21 -17.11
C GLY A 156 2.82 -8.88 -15.62
N VAL A 157 2.92 -9.93 -14.80
CA VAL A 157 3.14 -9.82 -13.35
C VAL A 157 4.62 -9.60 -13.08
N MET A 158 4.94 -8.62 -12.25
CA MET A 158 6.30 -8.30 -11.82
C MET A 158 6.55 -8.84 -10.42
N CYS A 159 7.78 -9.26 -10.17
CA CYS A 159 8.21 -9.86 -8.91
C CYS A 159 9.36 -9.04 -8.32
N LEU A 160 9.43 -8.99 -6.98
CA LEU A 160 10.65 -8.59 -6.28
C LEU A 160 11.78 -9.54 -6.71
N ASP A 161 12.89 -8.97 -7.13
CA ASP A 161 14.00 -9.69 -7.75
C ASP A 161 15.32 -9.26 -7.10
N LEU A 162 16.10 -10.24 -6.67
CA LEU A 162 17.48 -10.03 -6.23
C LEU A 162 18.33 -9.74 -7.47
N THR A 163 18.74 -8.48 -7.64
CA THR A 163 19.49 -8.03 -8.83
C THR A 163 20.67 -8.96 -9.10
N ASP A 164 20.64 -9.57 -10.28
CA ASP A 164 21.64 -10.52 -10.79
C ASP A 164 21.93 -11.73 -9.87
N GLY A 165 21.06 -12.00 -8.89
CA GLY A 165 21.25 -13.04 -7.87
C GLY A 165 22.40 -12.76 -6.90
N ILE A 166 22.96 -11.55 -6.91
CA ILE A 166 24.15 -11.21 -6.12
C ILE A 166 23.79 -11.06 -4.64
N LYS A 167 24.38 -11.90 -3.79
CA LYS A 167 24.17 -11.88 -2.33
C LYS A 167 25.11 -10.95 -1.55
N ALA A 168 25.87 -10.10 -2.25
CA ALA A 168 26.73 -9.12 -1.60
C ALA A 168 25.88 -8.08 -0.85
N ASN A 169 26.38 -7.64 0.31
CA ASN A 169 25.72 -6.59 1.08
C ASN A 169 25.55 -5.32 0.23
N ARG A 170 24.42 -4.65 0.41
CA ARG A 170 24.04 -3.43 -0.31
C ARG A 170 23.75 -3.64 -1.79
N ASN A 171 23.50 -4.88 -2.23
CA ASN A 171 22.96 -5.11 -3.57
C ASN A 171 21.51 -4.59 -3.64
N PRO A 172 21.22 -3.54 -4.42
CA PRO A 172 19.87 -2.99 -4.50
C PRO A 172 18.91 -3.97 -5.18
N LEU A 173 17.68 -4.04 -4.68
CA LEU A 173 16.63 -4.87 -5.26
C LEU A 173 16.00 -4.20 -6.49
N GLN A 174 15.39 -5.02 -7.33
CA GLN A 174 14.69 -4.57 -8.52
C GLN A 174 13.37 -5.32 -8.70
N ILE A 175 12.57 -4.88 -9.66
CA ILE A 175 11.49 -5.69 -10.21
C ILE A 175 11.95 -6.37 -11.49
N TRP A 176 11.43 -7.57 -11.70
CA TRP A 176 11.58 -8.30 -12.95
C TRP A 176 10.30 -9.09 -13.21
N GLN A 177 9.98 -9.36 -14.46
CA GLN A 177 8.89 -10.25 -14.84
C GLN A 177 8.98 -11.55 -14.05
N CYS A 178 7.86 -12.00 -13.51
CA CYS A 178 7.83 -13.23 -12.73
C CYS A 178 8.15 -14.44 -13.62
N VAL A 179 9.29 -15.09 -13.37
CA VAL A 179 9.76 -16.28 -14.11
C VAL A 179 9.66 -17.51 -13.21
N ALA A 180 9.00 -18.57 -13.68
CA ALA A 180 8.90 -19.82 -12.91
C ALA A 180 10.29 -20.42 -12.66
N GLY A 181 10.58 -20.82 -11.42
CA GLY A 181 11.87 -21.40 -11.04
C GLY A 181 13.05 -20.42 -10.95
N ASN A 182 12.86 -19.12 -11.20
CA ASN A 182 13.92 -18.14 -11.00
C ASN A 182 14.21 -17.98 -9.50
N THR A 183 15.39 -18.41 -9.08
CA THR A 183 15.83 -18.35 -7.68
C THR A 183 16.00 -16.93 -7.14
N ASN A 184 16.16 -15.93 -8.01
CA ASN A 184 16.28 -14.53 -7.60
C ASN A 184 14.95 -13.93 -7.14
N GLN A 185 13.84 -14.62 -7.40
CA GLN A 185 12.47 -14.19 -7.11
C GLN A 185 11.83 -15.02 -6.00
N ILE A 186 12.59 -15.91 -5.37
CA ILE A 186 12.14 -16.71 -4.23
C ILE A 186 12.51 -15.98 -2.95
N TRP A 187 11.51 -15.70 -2.12
CA TRP A 187 11.64 -14.96 -0.87
C TRP A 187 10.97 -15.71 0.27
N THR A 188 11.77 -16.12 1.25
CA THR A 188 11.27 -16.75 2.49
C THR A 188 11.22 -15.72 3.61
N TYR A 189 10.52 -16.00 4.69
CA TYR A 189 10.39 -15.05 5.80
C TYR A 189 10.45 -15.73 7.17
N THR A 190 10.86 -14.96 8.17
CA THR A 190 10.84 -15.35 9.59
C THR A 190 10.00 -14.34 10.35
N VAL A 191 9.06 -14.80 11.20
CA VAL A 191 8.32 -13.93 12.11
C VAL A 191 9.25 -13.52 13.25
N VAL A 192 9.43 -12.21 13.44
CA VAL A 192 10.33 -11.62 14.45
C VAL A 192 9.61 -10.77 15.49
N GLY A 193 8.28 -10.63 15.38
CA GLY A 193 7.48 -9.91 16.36
C GLY A 193 6.07 -9.65 15.88
N GLN A 194 5.36 -8.81 16.64
CA GLN A 194 4.02 -8.31 16.30
C GLN A 194 3.94 -6.82 16.60
N ILE A 195 3.16 -6.10 15.79
CA ILE A 195 2.78 -4.71 16.03
C ILE A 195 1.27 -4.59 16.05
N THR A 196 0.75 -3.59 16.74
CA THR A 196 -0.68 -3.27 16.70
C THR A 196 -0.84 -2.01 15.87
N ILE A 197 -1.63 -2.06 14.80
CA ILE A 197 -1.95 -0.94 13.90
C ILE A 197 -3.34 -0.41 14.21
#